data_AF-A0A0Q2X2B5-F1
#
_entry.id   AF-A0A0Q2X2B5-F1
#
_cell.length_a   1.000
_cell.length_b   1.000
_cell.length_c   1.000
_cell.angle_alpha   90.00
_cell.angle_beta   90.00
_cell.angle_gamma   90.00
#
_symmetry.space_group_name_H-M   'P 1'
#
loop_
_entity.id
_entity.type
_entity.pdbx_description
1 polymer ?
#
loop_
_entity_poly.entity_id
_entity_poly.type
_entity_poly.pdbx_seq_one_letter_code
_entity_poly.pdbx_strand_id
1 'polypeptide(L)'
;MPEADIVPSNRMAIDLIRQALATGVIHPGDDKTEPFALPALPAYQLAKLPPEQAEHFAHEAGLPSTDFALLTAEALVYTLQGAGHTLINTTELERLRAIGAEADAAREVTLECICGQKCVSCAMTQVNPGKFRVNGRQLITAMRQLDPDCSTQHRGRP
;
A
#
# COMPACT_ATOMS: atom_id res chain seq x y z
N MET A 1 -10.80 22.76 7.98
CA MET A 1 -10.64 21.47 7.27
C MET A 1 -9.44 21.64 6.36
N PRO A 2 -8.37 20.85 6.45
CA PRO A 2 -7.27 21.02 5.53
C PRO A 2 -7.71 20.48 4.17
N GLU A 3 -7.72 21.36 3.17
CA GLU A 3 -7.68 20.98 1.76
C GLU A 3 -6.43 20.12 1.59
N ALA A 4 -6.62 18.80 1.52
CA ALA A 4 -5.59 17.93 1.03
C ALA A 4 -5.34 18.35 -0.40
N ASP A 5 -4.16 18.89 -0.69
CA ASP A 5 -3.63 19.01 -2.03
C ASP A 5 -3.70 17.63 -2.69
N ILE A 6 -4.77 17.36 -3.45
CA ILE A 6 -4.94 16.17 -4.28
C ILE A 6 -4.05 16.37 -5.50
N VAL A 7 -2.74 16.39 -5.30
CA VAL A 7 -1.79 16.18 -6.38
C VAL A 7 -1.93 14.71 -6.79
N PRO A 8 -2.07 14.38 -8.08
CA PRO A 8 -2.30 13.01 -8.51
C PRO A 8 -1.04 12.18 -8.29
N SER A 9 -0.87 11.59 -7.11
CA SER A 9 0.24 10.66 -6.80
C SER A 9 0.11 9.32 -7.55
N ASN A 10 -0.90 9.17 -8.41
CA ASN A 10 -1.21 7.96 -9.17
C ASN A 10 -0.81 8.09 -10.65
N ARG A 11 0.30 8.79 -10.94
CA ARG A 11 0.73 9.06 -12.32
C ARG A 11 0.88 7.79 -13.15
N MET A 12 1.42 6.72 -12.55
CA MET A 12 1.52 5.41 -13.22
C MET A 12 0.14 4.84 -13.63
N ALA A 13 -0.88 4.98 -12.78
CA ALA A 13 -2.22 4.51 -13.10
C ALA A 13 -2.86 5.36 -14.22
N ILE A 14 -2.66 6.67 -14.19
CA ILE A 14 -3.10 7.60 -15.24
C ILE A 14 -2.48 7.20 -16.58
N ASP A 15 -1.16 6.98 -16.63
CA ASP A 15 -0.46 6.61 -17.85
C ASP A 15 -0.92 5.24 -18.38
N LEU A 16 -1.16 4.27 -17.49
CA LEU A 16 -1.74 2.97 -17.86
C LEU A 16 -3.13 3.11 -18.47
N ILE A 17 -4.02 3.90 -17.86
CA ILE A 17 -5.38 4.12 -18.36
C ILE A 17 -5.33 4.86 -19.69
N ARG A 18 -4.53 5.93 -19.81
CA ARG A 18 -4.34 6.68 -21.06
C ARG A 18 -3.93 5.77 -22.20
N GLN A 19 -2.93 4.91 -21.98
CA GLN A 19 -2.47 3.96 -22.98
C GLN A 19 -3.57 2.97 -23.36
N ALA A 20 -4.27 2.41 -22.36
CA ALA A 20 -5.31 1.43 -22.57
C ALA A 20 -6.52 2.01 -23.34
N LEU A 21 -6.90 3.27 -23.08
CA LEU A 21 -7.95 3.96 -23.84
C LEU A 21 -7.57 4.14 -25.32
N ALA A 22 -6.29 4.41 -25.61
CA ALA A 22 -5.80 4.60 -26.97
C ALA A 22 -5.67 3.29 -27.76
N THR A 23 -5.34 2.17 -27.10
CA THR A 23 -5.11 0.87 -27.76
C THR A 23 -6.27 -0.11 -27.67
N GLY A 24 -7.18 0.09 -26.72
CA GLY A 24 -8.29 -0.81 -26.43
C GLY A 24 -8.15 -1.42 -25.03
N VAL A 25 -9.29 -1.69 -24.39
CA VAL A 25 -9.37 -2.26 -23.04
C VAL A 25 -10.05 -3.62 -23.09
N ILE A 26 -9.67 -4.53 -22.19
CA ILE A 26 -10.37 -5.80 -22.04
C ILE A 26 -11.46 -5.62 -20.98
N HIS A 27 -12.70 -5.90 -21.35
CA HIS A 27 -13.79 -6.05 -20.40
C HIS A 27 -13.61 -7.39 -19.68
N PRO A 28 -13.70 -7.44 -18.35
CA PRO A 28 -13.46 -8.67 -17.59
C PRO A 28 -14.52 -9.76 -17.81
N GLY A 29 -15.65 -9.42 -18.45
CA GLY A 29 -16.79 -10.31 -18.61
C GLY A 29 -17.70 -10.27 -17.38
N ASP A 30 -18.50 -11.33 -17.22
CA ASP A 30 -19.36 -11.58 -16.06
C ASP A 30 -19.59 -13.10 -15.89
N ASP A 31 -20.53 -13.51 -15.02
CA ASP A 31 -20.84 -14.92 -14.76
C ASP A 31 -21.28 -15.70 -16.02
N LYS A 32 -21.66 -15.01 -17.10
CA LYS A 32 -22.21 -15.60 -18.33
C LYS A 32 -21.38 -15.27 -19.57
N THR A 33 -20.42 -14.36 -19.46
CA THR A 33 -19.70 -13.79 -20.58
C THR A 33 -18.21 -13.83 -20.29
N GLU A 34 -17.45 -14.51 -21.15
CA GLU A 34 -15.99 -14.53 -21.05
C GLU A 34 -15.40 -13.12 -21.27
N PRO A 35 -14.18 -12.84 -20.78
CA PRO A 35 -13.50 -11.58 -21.07
C PRO A 35 -13.42 -11.31 -22.58
N PHE A 36 -13.68 -10.07 -22.98
CA PHE A 36 -13.66 -9.67 -24.39
C PHE A 36 -13.05 -8.29 -24.58
N ALA A 37 -12.48 -8.04 -25.75
CA ALA A 37 -11.88 -6.74 -26.08
C ALA A 37 -12.96 -5.71 -26.41
N LEU A 38 -12.91 -4.56 -25.73
CA LEU A 38 -13.61 -3.36 -26.17
C LEU A 38 -12.75 -2.64 -27.20
N PRO A 39 -13.29 -2.34 -28.39
CA PRO A 39 -12.56 -1.62 -29.40
C PRO A 39 -12.21 -0.22 -28.88
N ALA A 40 -11.00 0.24 -29.18
CA ALA A 40 -10.60 1.60 -28.85
C ALA A 40 -11.51 2.60 -29.58
N LEU A 41 -12.11 3.52 -28.82
CA LEU A 41 -13.00 4.52 -29.41
C LEU A 41 -12.19 5.51 -30.25
N PRO A 42 -12.69 5.93 -31.43
CA PRO A 42 -12.01 6.92 -32.27
C PRO A 42 -11.64 8.20 -31.54
N ALA A 43 -12.48 8.63 -30.58
CA ALA A 43 -12.24 9.82 -29.76
C ALA A 43 -10.96 9.74 -28.90
N TYR A 44 -10.46 8.54 -28.58
CA TYR A 44 -9.19 8.37 -27.85
C TYR A 44 -7.98 8.20 -28.79
N GLN A 45 -8.22 8.22 -30.10
CA GLN A 45 -7.20 8.06 -31.13
C GLN A 45 -6.96 9.35 -31.91
N LEU A 46 -7.22 10.52 -31.31
CA LEU A 46 -7.01 11.83 -31.96
C LEU A 46 -5.57 12.01 -32.44
N ALA A 47 -4.59 11.38 -31.79
CA ALA A 47 -3.19 11.37 -32.24
C ALA A 47 -2.98 10.70 -33.61
N LYS A 48 -3.96 9.91 -34.11
CA LYS A 48 -3.93 9.32 -35.46
C LYS A 48 -4.57 10.22 -36.52
N LEU A 49 -5.25 11.30 -36.11
CA LEU A 49 -5.78 12.30 -37.02
C LEU A 49 -4.66 13.27 -37.45
N PRO A 50 -4.81 13.92 -38.62
CA PRO A 50 -4.02 15.09 -38.96
C PRO A 50 -4.10 16.14 -37.83
N PRO A 51 -2.99 16.84 -37.49
CA PRO A 51 -2.93 17.77 -36.36
C PRO A 51 -4.06 18.81 -36.37
N GLU A 52 -4.34 19.40 -37.53
CA GLU A 52 -5.40 20.41 -37.69
C GLU A 52 -6.79 19.87 -37.34
N GLN A 53 -7.07 18.60 -37.66
CA GLN A 53 -8.36 17.96 -37.35
C GLN A 53 -8.47 17.63 -35.86
N ALA A 54 -7.36 17.19 -35.24
CA ALA A 54 -7.32 16.91 -33.80
C ALA A 54 -7.49 18.20 -32.98
N GLU A 55 -6.84 19.29 -33.38
CA GLU A 55 -6.98 20.61 -32.76
C GLU A 55 -8.39 21.17 -32.93
N HIS A 56 -8.96 21.05 -34.13
CA HIS A 56 -10.35 21.46 -34.37
C HIS A 56 -11.33 20.71 -33.47
N PHE A 57 -11.18 19.38 -33.37
CA PHE A 57 -12.00 18.57 -32.46
C PHE A 57 -11.85 19.01 -30.99
N ALA A 58 -10.60 19.22 -30.53
CA ALA A 58 -10.37 19.66 -29.16
C ALA A 58 -11.00 21.02 -28.88
N HIS A 59 -10.87 21.97 -29.83
CA HIS A 59 -11.48 23.29 -29.73
C HIS A 59 -13.00 23.23 -29.70
N GLU A 60 -13.64 22.47 -30.60
CA GLU A 60 -15.10 22.31 -30.63
C GLU A 60 -15.64 21.62 -29.37
N ALA A 61 -14.89 20.66 -28.82
CA ALA A 61 -15.22 19.97 -27.58
C ALA A 61 -14.90 20.80 -26.31
N GLY A 62 -14.33 22.00 -26.45
CA GLY A 62 -13.92 22.85 -25.33
C GLY A 62 -12.81 22.23 -24.47
N LEU A 63 -12.01 21.34 -25.06
CA LEU A 63 -10.93 20.65 -24.37
C LEU A 63 -9.65 21.51 -24.34
N PRO A 64 -8.90 21.49 -23.23
CA PRO A 64 -7.66 22.25 -23.11
C PRO A 64 -6.49 21.65 -23.90
N SER A 65 -6.62 20.41 -24.39
CA SER A 65 -5.59 19.74 -25.20
C SER A 65 -6.22 18.69 -26.13
N THR A 66 -5.43 18.22 -27.09
CA THR A 66 -5.80 17.15 -28.02
C THR A 66 -5.62 15.74 -27.43
N ASP A 67 -5.01 15.62 -26.24
CA ASP A 67 -4.81 14.33 -25.58
C ASP A 67 -6.02 13.97 -24.71
N PHE A 68 -7.12 13.68 -25.39
CA PHE A 68 -8.38 13.35 -24.73
C PHE A 68 -8.28 12.09 -23.84
N ALA A 69 -7.38 11.16 -24.19
CA ALA A 69 -7.12 9.97 -23.38
C ALA A 69 -6.47 10.33 -22.04
N LEU A 70 -5.51 11.27 -22.02
CA LEU A 70 -4.92 11.77 -20.78
C LEU A 70 -5.96 12.47 -19.90
N LEU A 71 -6.74 13.39 -20.47
CA LEU A 71 -7.76 14.14 -19.73
C LEU A 71 -8.80 13.20 -19.10
N THR A 72 -9.21 12.17 -19.85
CA THR A 72 -10.15 11.16 -19.35
C THR A 72 -9.52 10.31 -18.24
N ALA A 73 -8.27 9.87 -18.41
CA ALA A 73 -7.55 9.09 -17.40
C ALA A 73 -7.40 9.88 -16.08
N GLU A 74 -7.04 11.15 -16.16
CA GLU A 74 -6.94 12.05 -14.99
C GLU A 74 -8.30 12.22 -14.30
N ALA A 75 -9.37 12.45 -15.06
CA ALA A 75 -10.72 12.59 -14.51
C ALA A 75 -11.22 11.31 -13.81
N LEU A 76 -10.95 10.13 -14.38
CA LEU A 76 -11.31 8.85 -13.77
C LEU A 76 -10.58 8.62 -12.44
N VAL A 77 -9.27 8.86 -12.42
CA VAL A 77 -8.47 8.72 -11.19
C VAL A 77 -8.91 9.73 -10.14
N TYR A 78 -9.15 10.98 -10.52
CA TYR A 78 -9.66 12.00 -9.62
C TYR A 78 -11.03 11.61 -9.03
N THR A 79 -11.93 11.04 -9.85
CA THR A 79 -13.24 10.56 -9.39
C THR A 79 -13.11 9.45 -8.35
N LEU A 80 -12.23 8.48 -8.57
CA LEU A 80 -11.97 7.41 -7.61
C LEU A 80 -11.40 7.95 -6.30
N GLN A 81 -10.45 8.89 -6.38
CA GLN A 81 -9.86 9.54 -5.20
C GLN A 81 -10.90 10.36 -4.43
N GLY A 82 -11.76 11.11 -5.12
CA GLY A 82 -12.85 11.88 -4.53
C GLY A 82 -13.88 10.99 -3.81
N ALA A 83 -14.05 9.74 -4.26
CA ALA A 83 -14.87 8.72 -3.58
C ALA A 83 -14.15 8.01 -2.42
N GLY A 84 -12.91 8.41 -2.10
CA GLY A 84 -12.11 7.80 -1.03
C GLY A 84 -11.42 6.49 -1.41
N HIS A 85 -11.40 6.14 -2.70
CA HIS A 85 -10.64 4.98 -3.18
C HIS A 85 -9.19 5.35 -3.47
N THR A 86 -8.28 4.43 -3.15
CA THR A 86 -6.85 4.55 -3.48
C THR A 86 -6.46 3.44 -4.44
N LEU A 87 -5.77 3.82 -5.51
CA LEU A 87 -5.15 2.86 -6.43
C LEU A 87 -3.76 2.51 -5.89
N ILE A 88 -3.53 1.22 -5.66
CA ILE A 88 -2.26 0.72 -5.16
C ILE A 88 -1.81 -0.46 -6.02
N ASN A 89 -0.52 -0.53 -6.32
CA ASN A 89 0.04 -1.69 -7.01
C ASN A 89 -0.14 -2.95 -6.14
N THR A 90 -0.54 -4.07 -6.74
CA THR A 90 -0.78 -5.33 -6.03
C THR A 90 0.43 -5.80 -5.22
N THR A 91 1.66 -5.72 -5.77
CA THR A 91 2.89 -6.09 -5.07
C THR A 91 3.11 -5.21 -3.83
N GLU A 92 2.79 -3.92 -3.92
CA GLU A 92 2.90 -3.01 -2.79
C GLU A 92 1.82 -3.28 -1.73
N LEU A 93 0.59 -3.56 -2.17
CA LEU A 93 -0.49 -3.96 -1.27
C LEU A 93 -0.16 -5.25 -0.51
N GLU A 94 0.41 -6.24 -1.20
CA GLU A 94 0.89 -7.48 -0.60
C GLU A 94 2.01 -7.23 0.40
N ARG A 95 2.99 -6.36 0.06
CA ARG A 95 4.06 -5.95 0.97
C ARG A 95 3.51 -5.27 2.23
N LEU A 96 2.57 -4.34 2.08
CA LEU A 96 1.94 -3.66 3.21
C LEU A 96 1.13 -4.62 4.09
N ARG A 97 0.42 -5.58 3.47
CA ARG A 97 -0.28 -6.66 4.20
C ARG A 97 0.70 -7.55 4.96
N ALA A 98 1.84 -7.90 4.37
CA ALA A 98 2.87 -8.69 5.05
C ALA A 98 3.47 -7.93 6.25
N ILE A 99 3.78 -6.64 6.08
CA ILE A 99 4.27 -5.80 7.18
C ILE A 99 3.22 -5.66 8.29
N GLY A 100 1.94 -5.50 7.92
CA GLY A 100 0.83 -5.48 8.87
C GLY A 100 0.71 -6.80 9.63
N ALA A 101 0.79 -7.94 8.94
CA ALA A 101 0.76 -9.25 9.56
C ALA A 101 1.96 -9.49 10.51
N GLU A 102 3.15 -8.99 10.18
CA GLU A 102 4.33 -9.02 11.06
C GLU A 102 4.24 -8.03 12.24
N ALA A 103 3.41 -6.99 12.12
CA ALA A 103 3.10 -6.09 13.23
C ALA A 103 2.07 -6.71 14.19
N ASP A 104 1.09 -7.45 13.66
CA ASP A 104 0.03 -8.12 14.42
C ASP A 104 0.47 -9.46 15.03
N ALA A 105 1.48 -10.12 14.46
CA ALA A 105 2.11 -11.28 15.06
C ALA A 105 2.68 -10.86 16.44
N ALA A 106 2.13 -11.41 17.52
CA ALA A 106 2.53 -11.13 18.88
C ALA A 106 4.05 -11.29 19.02
N ARG A 107 4.78 -10.17 18.97
CA ARG A 107 6.23 -10.18 19.11
C ARG A 107 6.54 -10.56 20.54
N GLU A 108 7.36 -11.59 20.72
CA GLU A 108 7.76 -12.05 22.05
C GLU A 108 9.11 -11.42 22.40
N VAL A 109 9.19 -10.71 23.54
CA VAL A 109 10.46 -10.26 24.08
C VAL A 109 10.98 -11.30 25.04
N THR A 110 12.20 -11.75 24.78
CA THR A 110 12.95 -12.59 25.72
C THR A 110 13.97 -11.71 26.44
N LEU A 111 13.86 -11.64 27.77
CA LEU A 111 14.87 -11.03 28.63
C LEU A 111 15.87 -12.10 29.03
N GLU A 112 17.15 -11.85 28.77
CA GLU A 112 18.26 -12.69 29.21
C GLU A 112 19.08 -11.95 30.26
N CYS A 113 19.63 -12.71 31.21
CA CYS A 113 20.65 -12.22 32.11
C CYS A 113 21.98 -12.05 31.35
N ILE A 114 22.89 -11.22 31.87
CA ILE A 114 24.24 -11.04 31.32
C ILE A 114 25.00 -12.37 31.19
N CYS A 115 24.68 -13.38 32.02
CA CYS A 115 25.25 -14.72 31.93
C CYS A 115 24.66 -15.59 30.80
N GLY A 116 23.73 -15.08 29.99
CA GLY A 116 23.06 -15.78 28.90
C GLY A 116 21.85 -16.63 29.31
N GLN A 117 21.52 -16.67 30.62
CA GLN A 117 20.33 -17.40 31.08
C GLN A 117 19.06 -16.62 30.73
N LYS A 118 18.11 -17.29 30.09
CA LYS A 118 16.78 -16.76 29.82
C LYS A 118 15.99 -16.53 31.11
N CYS A 119 15.59 -15.29 31.36
CA CYS A 119 14.82 -14.88 32.54
C CYS A 119 13.32 -15.02 32.31
N VAL A 120 12.81 -14.43 31.21
CA VAL A 120 11.38 -14.44 30.88
C VAL A 120 11.18 -14.25 29.40
N SER A 121 10.15 -14.88 28.85
CA SER A 121 9.56 -14.44 27.59
C SER A 121 8.14 -13.94 27.81
N CYS A 122 7.83 -12.80 27.22
CA CYS A 122 6.52 -12.18 27.35
C CYS A 122 6.10 -11.54 26.04
N ALA A 123 4.82 -11.65 25.73
CA ALA A 123 4.22 -10.97 24.59
C ALA A 123 4.36 -9.45 24.75
N MET A 124 4.75 -8.78 23.68
CA MET A 124 4.78 -7.33 23.59
C MET A 124 3.36 -6.82 23.47
N THR A 125 2.98 -5.89 24.34
CA THR A 125 1.63 -5.31 24.33
C THR A 125 1.56 -4.04 23.49
N GLN A 126 2.67 -3.33 23.31
CA GLN A 126 2.80 -2.15 22.44
C GLN A 126 4.25 -1.98 21.97
N VAL A 127 4.41 -1.62 20.70
CA VAL A 127 5.72 -1.36 20.06
C VAL A 127 5.81 0.15 19.76
N ASN A 128 6.69 0.86 20.46
CA ASN A 128 7.20 2.16 20.03
C ASN A 128 8.59 1.95 19.43
N PRO A 129 9.04 2.78 18.47
CA PRO A 129 10.43 2.75 18.03
C PRO A 129 11.40 2.84 19.23
N GLY A 130 12.18 1.77 19.44
CA GLY A 130 13.15 1.68 20.55
C GLY A 130 12.58 1.46 21.96
N LYS A 131 11.27 1.31 22.15
CA LYS A 131 10.65 1.04 23.46
C LYS A 131 9.52 0.02 23.36
N PHE A 132 9.56 -1.00 24.20
CA PHE A 132 8.55 -2.06 24.21
C PHE A 132 7.87 -2.13 25.58
N ARG A 133 6.57 -2.41 25.58
CA ARG A 133 5.81 -2.68 26.82
C ARG A 133 5.55 -4.18 26.94
N VAL A 134 5.75 -4.71 28.14
CA VAL A 134 5.52 -6.11 28.48
C VAL A 134 4.60 -6.20 29.70
N ASN A 135 4.06 -7.39 29.98
CA ASN A 135 3.27 -7.62 31.19
C ASN A 135 4.15 -7.49 32.44
N GLY A 136 3.99 -6.38 33.18
CA GLY A 136 4.80 -6.07 34.36
C GLY A 136 4.71 -7.14 35.46
N ARG A 137 3.56 -7.80 35.64
CA ARG A 137 3.41 -8.87 36.63
C ARG A 137 4.28 -10.08 36.29
N GLN A 138 4.30 -10.49 35.02
CA GLN A 138 5.14 -11.60 34.56
C GLN A 138 6.62 -11.25 34.69
N LEU A 139 7.03 -10.05 34.27
CA LEU A 139 8.41 -9.58 34.38
C LEU A 139 8.89 -9.57 35.84
N ILE A 140 8.13 -8.94 36.75
CA ILE A 140 8.49 -8.86 38.18
C ILE A 140 8.58 -10.25 38.81
N THR A 141 7.67 -11.16 38.45
CA THR A 141 7.68 -12.54 38.98
C THR A 141 8.93 -13.28 38.53
N ALA A 142 9.32 -13.17 37.26
CA ALA A 142 10.52 -13.81 36.75
C ALA A 142 11.81 -13.21 37.34
N MET A 143 11.88 -11.88 37.50
CA MET A 143 13.03 -11.24 38.12
C MET A 143 13.25 -11.68 39.57
N ARG A 144 12.19 -11.96 40.33
CA ARG A 144 12.30 -12.47 41.71
C ARG A 144 12.88 -13.88 41.80
N GLN A 145 12.88 -14.64 40.72
CA GLN A 145 13.46 -15.98 40.66
C GLN A 145 14.95 -15.95 40.31
N LEU A 146 15.48 -14.79 39.92
CA LEU A 146 16.90 -14.61 39.63
C LEU A 146 17.67 -14.41 40.93
N ASP A 147 18.85 -15.01 40.98
CA ASP A 147 19.78 -14.83 42.08
C ASP A 147 20.37 -13.41 42.03
N PRO A 148 20.24 -12.59 43.09
CA PRO A 148 20.85 -11.27 43.15
C PRO A 148 22.39 -11.31 43.05
N ASP A 149 23.02 -12.44 43.38
CA ASP A 149 24.47 -12.63 43.28
C ASP A 149 24.91 -13.18 41.91
N CYS A 150 24.05 -13.13 40.89
CA CYS A 150 24.35 -13.50 39.51
C CYS A 150 25.39 -12.55 38.88
N SER A 151 26.64 -12.68 39.30
CA SER A 151 27.73 -11.78 38.94
C SER A 151 28.65 -12.33 37.86
N THR A 152 28.50 -13.57 37.37
CA THR A 152 29.06 -14.01 36.06
C THR A 152 28.80 -15.47 35.64
N GLN A 153 28.36 -16.40 36.50
CA GLN A 153 28.11 -17.79 36.07
C GLN A 153 27.05 -18.48 36.94
N HIS A 154 25.85 -18.70 36.41
CA HIS A 154 25.03 -19.81 36.89
C HIS A 154 25.64 -21.10 36.35
N ARG A 155 26.47 -21.77 37.13
CA ARG A 155 26.69 -23.20 36.88
C ARG A 155 25.32 -23.85 37.02
N GLY A 156 24.82 -24.37 35.89
CA GLY A 156 23.59 -25.14 35.85
C GLY A 156 23.60 -26.12 37.01
N ARG A 157 22.56 -26.04 37.86
CA ARG A 157 22.34 -27.07 38.85
C ARG A 157 21.83 -28.31 38.08
N PRO A 158 22.44 -29.49 38.28
CA PRO A 158 22.01 -30.72 37.62
C PRO A 158 20.56 -31.08 37.94
#